data_AF-A0A7R9A7I1-F1
#
_entry.id   AF-A0A7R9A7I1-F1
#
_cell.length_a   1.000
_cell.length_b   1.000
_cell.length_c   1.000
_cell.angle_alpha   90.00
_cell.angle_beta   90.00
_cell.angle_gamma   90.00
#
_symmetry.space_group_name_H-M   'P 1'
#
loop_
_entity.id
_entity.type
_entity.pdbx_description
1 polymer ?
#
loop_
_entity_poly.entity_id
_entity_poly.type
_entity_poly.pdbx_seq_one_letter_code
_entity_poly.pdbx_strand_id
1 'polypeptide(L)'
;MEQYDENSTVIQDQHFHGPKDNFYNTTVENIRYAEASFLGVNFTNVVLNHVVFDSCYLQDCKFTNILSSKTFFRNSTLIRPYFSDTDIYEYRSVPISAG
;
A
#
# COMPACT_ATOMS: atom_id res chain seq x y z
N MET A 1 -1.62 -6.90 -17.72
CA MET A 1 -1.54 -5.75 -16.80
C MET A 1 -2.93 -5.14 -16.75
N GLU A 2 -3.50 -4.91 -15.57
CA GLU A 2 -4.87 -4.40 -15.49
C GLU A 2 -4.90 -2.91 -15.88
N GLN A 3 -5.95 -2.47 -16.58
CA GLN A 3 -6.05 -1.15 -17.22
C GLN A 3 -5.84 0.06 -16.28
N TYR A 4 -6.01 -0.11 -14.96
CA TYR A 4 -5.77 0.94 -13.99
C TYR A 4 -4.30 1.13 -13.61
N ASP A 5 -3.44 0.13 -13.84
CA ASP A 5 -2.00 0.27 -13.60
C ASP A 5 -1.37 1.28 -14.57
N GLU A 6 -1.93 1.41 -15.78
CA GLU A 6 -1.41 2.25 -16.88
C GLU A 6 -1.52 3.77 -16.61
N ASN A 7 -2.51 4.19 -15.82
CA ASN A 7 -2.76 5.60 -15.53
C ASN A 7 -2.31 6.03 -14.12
N SER A 8 -1.72 5.11 -13.35
CA SER A 8 -1.26 5.40 -11.99
C SER A 8 -0.02 6.30 -11.99
N THR A 9 0.06 7.21 -11.02
CA THR A 9 1.30 7.94 -10.74
C THR A 9 2.29 6.97 -10.10
N VAL A 10 3.45 6.77 -10.71
CA VAL A 10 4.49 5.88 -10.18
C VAL A 10 5.44 6.65 -9.26
N ILE A 11 5.58 6.17 -8.03
CA ILE A 11 6.56 6.64 -7.06
C ILE A 11 7.58 5.51 -6.87
N GLN A 12 8.75 5.65 -7.49
CA GLN A 12 9.76 4.61 -7.55
C GLN A 12 10.93 4.89 -6.60
N ASP A 13 11.45 3.83 -5.97
CA ASP A 13 12.69 3.83 -5.18
C ASP A 13 12.73 4.95 -4.12
N GLN A 14 11.61 5.09 -3.40
CA GLN A 14 11.48 6.06 -2.30
C GLN A 14 11.50 5.36 -0.95
N HIS A 15 12.08 6.04 0.04
CA HIS A 15 12.20 5.54 1.41
C HIS A 15 11.39 6.43 2.36
N PHE A 16 10.39 5.83 3.00
CA PHE A 16 9.49 6.48 3.95
C PHE A 16 9.76 5.97 5.35
N HIS A 17 9.90 6.89 6.30
CA HIS A 17 10.22 6.60 7.69
C HIS A 17 9.26 7.31 8.65
N GLY A 18 8.60 6.53 9.50
CA GLY A 18 7.82 7.08 10.60
C GLY A 18 8.72 7.77 11.65
N PRO A 19 8.24 8.84 12.31
CA PRO A 19 6.90 9.41 12.18
C PRO A 19 6.77 10.46 11.07
N LYS A 20 7.89 10.84 10.42
CA LYS A 20 7.93 11.96 9.46
C LYS A 20 6.98 11.74 8.28
N ASP A 21 6.93 10.50 7.77
CA ASP A 21 6.19 10.16 6.56
C ASP A 21 4.87 9.43 6.85
N ASN A 22 4.28 9.66 8.03
CA ASN A 22 3.00 9.06 8.40
C ASN A 22 1.82 9.70 7.62
N PHE A 23 0.80 8.89 7.38
CA PHE A 23 -0.43 9.28 6.72
C PHE A 23 -1.56 9.36 7.73
N TYR A 24 -2.14 10.55 7.89
CA TYR A 24 -3.23 10.81 8.83
C TYR A 24 -4.38 11.56 8.15
N ASN A 25 -5.61 11.05 8.30
CA ASN A 25 -6.84 11.71 7.83
C ASN A 25 -6.78 12.14 6.36
N THR A 26 -6.34 11.25 5.48
CA THR A 26 -6.09 11.58 4.07
C THR A 26 -6.61 10.51 3.13
N THR A 27 -6.68 10.86 1.85
CA THR A 27 -7.03 9.95 0.75
C THR A 27 -5.82 9.84 -0.17
N VAL A 28 -5.46 8.61 -0.53
CA VAL A 28 -4.40 8.30 -1.50
C VAL A 28 -5.06 7.58 -2.68
N GLU A 29 -4.93 8.15 -3.88
CA GLU A 29 -5.62 7.63 -5.07
C GLU A 29 -4.69 7.48 -6.28
N ASN A 30 -4.87 6.39 -7.04
CA ASN A 30 -4.18 6.14 -8.32
C ASN A 30 -2.65 6.25 -8.24
N ILE A 31 -2.06 5.65 -7.19
CA ILE A 31 -0.61 5.66 -6.98
C ILE A 31 -0.07 4.23 -7.01
N ARG A 32 1.05 4.03 -7.71
CA ARG A 32 1.88 2.84 -7.61
C ARG A 32 3.19 3.19 -6.93
N TYR A 33 3.38 2.72 -5.71
CA TYR A 33 4.69 2.69 -5.08
C TYR A 33 5.46 1.49 -5.63
N ALA A 34 6.60 1.71 -6.29
CA ALA A 34 7.41 0.67 -6.89
C ALA A 34 8.80 0.62 -6.25
N GLU A 35 9.24 -0.55 -5.80
CA GLU A 35 10.57 -0.75 -5.19
C GLU A 35 10.82 0.19 -3.99
N ALA A 36 9.76 0.62 -3.32
CA ALA A 36 9.83 1.57 -2.21
C ALA A 36 9.95 0.86 -0.85
N SER A 37 10.46 1.55 0.16
CA SER A 37 10.52 1.03 1.53
C SER A 37 9.74 1.89 2.51
N PHE A 38 9.02 1.25 3.42
CA PHE A 38 8.27 1.90 4.49
C PHE A 38 8.72 1.30 5.83
N LEU A 39 9.33 2.12 6.69
CA LEU A 39 9.82 1.69 8.01
C LEU A 39 9.11 2.45 9.12
N GLY A 40 8.33 1.73 9.93
CA GLY A 40 7.61 2.32 11.08
C GLY A 40 6.53 3.34 10.68
N VAL A 41 6.10 3.34 9.42
CA VAL A 41 5.11 4.29 8.90
C VAL A 41 3.73 3.92 9.40
N ASN A 42 2.99 4.91 9.90
CA ASN A 42 1.61 4.76 10.32
C ASN A 42 0.67 5.34 9.25
N PHE A 43 -0.31 4.53 8.85
CA PHE A 43 -1.48 4.91 8.08
C PHE A 43 -2.67 4.87 9.03
N THR A 44 -3.29 6.01 9.31
CA THR A 44 -4.41 6.10 10.26
C THR A 44 -5.52 6.99 9.72
N ASN A 45 -6.76 6.47 9.69
CA ASN A 45 -7.91 7.15 9.10
C ASN A 45 -7.65 7.51 7.62
N VAL A 46 -7.16 6.55 6.85
CA VAL A 46 -6.77 6.76 5.44
C VAL A 46 -7.72 6.01 4.52
N VAL A 47 -8.07 6.63 3.40
CA VAL A 47 -8.73 5.96 2.28
C VAL A 47 -7.70 5.66 1.20
N LEU A 48 -7.59 4.39 0.78
CA LEU A 48 -6.67 3.94 -0.27
C LEU A 48 -7.50 3.49 -1.50
N ASN A 49 -7.45 4.22 -2.60
CA ASN A 49 -8.18 3.88 -3.82
C ASN A 49 -7.22 3.67 -4.99
N HIS A 50 -7.23 2.48 -5.59
CA HIS A 50 -6.34 2.12 -6.70
C HIS A 50 -4.86 2.35 -6.36
N VAL A 51 -4.45 1.91 -5.16
CA VAL A 51 -3.08 2.04 -4.66
C VAL A 51 -2.37 0.70 -4.73
N VAL A 52 -1.23 0.64 -5.42
CA VAL A 52 -0.42 -0.58 -5.53
C VAL A 52 0.92 -0.35 -4.85
N PHE A 53 1.28 -1.21 -3.90
CA PHE A 53 2.64 -1.37 -3.41
C PHE A 53 3.25 -2.55 -4.18
N ASP A 54 4.21 -2.29 -5.06
CA ASP A 54 4.81 -3.29 -5.95
C ASP A 54 6.30 -3.46 -5.68
N SER A 55 6.72 -4.68 -5.34
CA SER A 55 8.09 -5.00 -4.92
C SER A 55 8.59 -4.12 -3.76
N CYS A 56 7.69 -3.71 -2.87
CA CYS A 56 7.99 -2.86 -1.73
C CYS A 56 8.40 -3.66 -0.48
N TYR A 57 9.16 -3.01 0.40
CA TYR A 57 9.49 -3.54 1.71
C TYR A 57 8.81 -2.69 2.80
N LEU A 58 7.89 -3.29 3.55
CA LEU A 58 7.14 -2.61 4.61
C LEU A 58 7.44 -3.30 5.95
N GLN A 59 8.11 -2.60 6.86
CA GLN A 59 8.47 -3.13 8.16
C GLN A 59 7.90 -2.26 9.29
N ASP A 60 7.35 -2.91 10.31
CA ASP A 60 6.80 -2.26 11.51
C ASP A 60 5.72 -1.20 11.19
N CYS A 61 5.07 -1.33 10.03
CA CYS A 61 4.04 -0.39 9.58
C CYS A 61 2.68 -0.71 10.21
N LYS A 62 1.90 0.35 10.46
CA LYS A 62 0.56 0.24 11.04
C LYS A 62 -0.49 0.77 10.07
N PHE A 63 -1.57 0.02 9.94
CA PHE A 63 -2.74 0.35 9.14
C PHE A 63 -3.96 0.30 10.07
N THR A 64 -4.44 1.48 10.47
CA THR A 64 -5.53 1.62 11.44
C THR A 64 -6.67 2.43 10.84
N ASN A 65 -7.90 1.92 10.94
CA ASN A 65 -9.09 2.58 10.40
C ASN A 65 -8.92 2.93 8.91
N ILE A 66 -8.77 1.90 8.08
CA ILE A 66 -8.50 2.04 6.65
C ILE A 66 -9.70 1.55 5.85
N LEU A 67 -10.11 2.36 4.88
CA LEU A 67 -11.02 1.94 3.81
C LEU A 67 -10.22 1.82 2.52
N SER A 68 -10.36 0.70 1.81
CA SER A 68 -9.56 0.42 0.62
C SER A 68 -10.39 -0.13 -0.53
N SER A 69 -10.06 0.32 -1.74
CA SER A 69 -10.65 -0.16 -2.98
C SER A 69 -9.55 -0.37 -4.01
N LYS A 70 -9.48 -1.57 -4.59
CA LYS A 70 -8.43 -1.94 -5.57
C LYS A 70 -7.01 -1.62 -5.07
N THR A 71 -6.77 -1.89 -3.79
CA THR A 71 -5.46 -1.72 -3.15
C THR A 71 -4.76 -3.06 -3.01
N PHE A 72 -3.48 -3.12 -3.41
CA PHE A 72 -2.73 -4.37 -3.52
C PHE A 72 -1.29 -4.23 -3.01
N PHE A 73 -0.77 -5.28 -2.37
CA PHE A 73 0.64 -5.42 -2.00
C PHE A 73 1.30 -6.50 -2.87
N ARG A 74 1.64 -6.16 -4.11
CA ARG A 74 2.20 -7.08 -5.12
C ARG A 74 3.68 -7.29 -4.88
N ASN A 75 4.15 -8.54 -4.89
CA ASN A 75 5.56 -8.91 -4.71
C ASN A 75 6.25 -8.26 -3.49
N SER A 76 5.46 -7.79 -2.53
CA SER A 76 5.92 -6.93 -1.45
C SER A 76 6.09 -7.74 -0.18
N THR A 77 7.10 -7.39 0.60
CA THR A 77 7.38 -8.05 1.88
C THR A 77 6.85 -7.19 3.01
N LEU A 78 5.97 -7.76 3.84
CA LEU A 78 5.43 -7.12 5.04
C LEU A 78 5.98 -7.82 6.29
N ILE A 79 6.75 -7.11 7.10
CA ILE A 79 7.35 -7.63 8.34
C ILE A 79 6.72 -6.96 9.56
N ARG A 80 6.12 -7.78 10.43
CA ARG A 80 5.37 -7.36 11.64
C ARG A 80 4.35 -6.25 11.33
N PRO A 81 3.53 -6.40 10.28
CA PRO A 81 2.55 -5.37 10.01
C PRO A 81 1.42 -5.43 11.04
N TYR A 82 0.80 -4.29 11.31
CA TYR A 82 -0.33 -4.20 12.22
C TYR A 82 -1.56 -3.68 11.47
N PHE A 83 -2.64 -4.47 11.47
CA PHE A 83 -3.93 -4.10 10.88
C PHE A 83 -4.99 -4.06 11.98
N SER A 84 -5.70 -2.93 12.08
CA SER A 84 -6.85 -2.76 12.97
C SER A 84 -7.92 -1.95 12.27
N ASP A 85 -9.17 -2.42 12.31
CA ASP A 85 -10.31 -1.69 11.74
C ASP A 85 -10.11 -1.36 10.25
N THR A 86 -9.58 -2.32 9.49
CA THR A 86 -9.33 -2.15 8.05
C THR A 86 -10.09 -3.16 7.22
N ASP A 87 -10.44 -2.80 5.99
CA ASP A 87 -10.96 -3.74 4.98
C ASP A 87 -9.87 -4.45 4.14
N ILE A 88 -8.60 -4.21 4.48
CA ILE A 88 -7.43 -4.86 3.92
C ILE A 88 -7.28 -6.25 4.56
N TYR A 89 -7.98 -7.25 4.02
CA TYR A 89 -7.90 -8.64 4.48
C TYR A 89 -6.79 -9.40 3.73
N GLU A 90 -5.87 -10.07 4.45
CA GLU A 90 -4.71 -10.90 4.02
C GLU A 90 -4.11 -10.63 2.61
N TYR A 91 -4.06 -9.34 2.22
CA TYR A 91 -3.26 -8.71 1.14
C TYR A 91 -3.65 -8.97 -0.33
N ARG A 92 -4.92 -9.34 -0.57
CA ARG A 92 -5.60 -9.57 -1.88
C ARG A 92 -4.64 -9.83 -3.07
N SER A 93 -4.38 -11.11 -3.31
CA SER A 93 -3.63 -11.64 -4.44
C SER A 93 -4.15 -11.17 -5.81
N VAL A 94 -3.22 -11.02 -6.77
CA VAL A 94 -3.53 -10.92 -8.20
C VAL A 94 -4.13 -12.27 -8.64
N PRO A 95 -5.22 -12.35 -9.42
CA PRO A 95 -5.53 -13.57 -10.13
C PRO A 95 -4.32 -13.89 -11.00
N ILE A 96 -3.79 -15.12 -10.92
CA ILE A 96 -2.92 -15.62 -12.00
C ILE A 96 -3.81 -15.51 -13.23
N SER A 97 -3.49 -14.59 -14.14
CA SER A 97 -4.09 -14.62 -15.46
C SER A 97 -3.72 -15.98 -16.04
N ALA A 98 -4.67 -16.91 -16.00
CA ALA A 98 -4.64 -18.14 -16.76
C ALA A 98 -4.58 -17.71 -18.24
N GLY A 99 -3.39 -17.82 -18.80
CA GLY A 99 -3.06 -17.62 -20.20
C GLY A 99 -1.94 -18.56 -20.55
#